data_AF-A0A1D6I2U9-F1
#
_entry.id   AF-A0A1D6I2U9-F1
#
_cell.length_a   1.000
_cell.length_b   1.000
_cell.length_c   1.000
_cell.angle_alpha   90.00
_cell.angle_beta   90.00
_cell.angle_gamma   90.00
#
_symmetry.space_group_name_H-M   'P 1'
#
loop_
_entity.id
_entity.type
_entity.pdbx_description
1 polymer ?
#
loop_
_entity_poly.entity_id
_entity_poly.type
_entity_poly.pdbx_seq_one_letter_code
_entity_poly.pdbx_strand_id
1 'polypeptide(L)'
;MDSPRGPASFATQANALLRKNLCVQKRNLKTNIGITFFPILICVLLIVLQNVINSELDKPKYKCGCVCLETSANGRCVRKECGIQYSTLDQVGSCPIPSPPQWPALIQIPRADFRAARTFSQPFNDLPDPFCRDSWSCPATVLVTGKDRAVAEAISRGLFPVLSPSLNATDLLDLFSKIVAGSDTQPWYTQLLEPAFFSGRTLYVIQPECTPVMSQTITYNTGGIPFQLNIQCVEGAPLWRETASIINHEFLKGYRQRGGQINEFIAGYIS
;
A
#
# COMPACT_ATOMS: atom_id res chain seq x y z
N MET A 1 30.54 83.11 24.25
CA MET A 1 30.16 82.74 22.88
C MET A 1 30.47 81.27 22.72
N ASP A 2 29.49 80.41 22.98
CA ASP A 2 29.62 78.97 22.79
C ASP A 2 29.43 78.64 21.32
N SER A 3 30.51 78.22 20.66
CA SER A 3 30.48 77.80 19.26
C SER A 3 29.75 76.45 19.16
N PRO A 4 28.71 76.32 18.30
CA PRO A 4 27.92 75.11 18.23
C PRO A 4 28.76 73.99 17.61
N ARG A 5 28.94 72.89 18.34
CA ARG A 5 29.65 71.70 17.85
C ARG A 5 28.94 71.20 16.58
N GLY A 6 29.61 71.31 15.43
CA GLY A 6 29.10 70.82 14.15
C GLY A 6 28.87 69.30 14.17
N PRO A 7 27.92 68.78 13.37
CA PRO A 7 27.58 67.36 13.36
C PRO A 7 28.80 66.52 12.95
N ALA A 8 28.98 65.39 13.63
CA ALA A 8 30.09 64.47 13.38
C ALA A 8 30.05 63.92 11.94
N SER A 9 31.23 63.72 11.33
CA SER A 9 31.30 63.16 9.97
C SER A 9 30.74 61.74 9.90
N PHE A 10 30.23 61.34 8.73
CA PHE A 10 29.63 60.02 8.52
C PHE A 10 30.54 58.86 8.96
N ALA A 11 31.84 58.94 8.65
CA ALA A 11 32.82 57.93 9.05
C ALA A 11 32.98 57.85 10.58
N THR A 12 32.95 59.00 11.26
CA THR A 12 33.01 59.08 12.73
C THR A 12 31.76 58.46 13.36
N GLN A 13 30.59 58.73 12.78
CA GLN A 13 29.31 58.19 13.26
C GLN A 13 29.19 56.67 12.99
N ALA A 14 29.64 56.21 11.82
CA ALA A 14 29.68 54.80 11.45
C ALA A 14 30.66 54.00 12.34
N ASN A 15 31.85 54.54 12.61
CA ASN A 15 32.82 53.91 13.51
C ASN A 15 32.30 53.85 14.96
N ALA A 16 31.62 54.90 15.43
CA ALA A 16 30.98 54.91 16.74
C ALA A 16 29.86 53.85 16.85
N LEU A 17 29.02 53.73 15.81
CA LEU A 17 27.97 52.71 15.72
C LEU A 17 28.56 51.30 15.67
N LEU A 18 29.62 51.06 14.88
CA LEU A 18 30.31 49.77 14.80
C LEU A 18 30.87 49.36 16.16
N ARG A 19 31.58 50.26 16.86
CA ARG A 19 32.12 49.98 18.20
C ARG A 19 31.01 49.72 19.23
N LYS A 20 29.91 50.46 19.16
CA LYS A 20 28.74 50.24 20.02
C LYS A 20 28.12 48.86 19.77
N ASN A 21 27.90 48.49 18.50
CA ASN A 21 27.36 47.18 18.13
C ASN A 21 28.31 46.03 18.51
N LEU A 22 29.62 46.17 18.31
CA LEU A 22 30.63 45.19 18.74
C LEU A 22 30.67 45.02 20.26
N CYS A 23 30.58 46.10 21.04
CA CYS A 23 30.52 46.02 22.51
C CYS A 23 29.24 45.30 22.98
N VAL A 24 28.10 45.54 22.33
CA VAL A 24 26.83 44.85 22.63
C VAL A 24 26.94 43.36 22.30
N GLN A 25 27.48 43.01 21.12
CA GLN A 25 27.73 41.61 20.75
C GLN A 25 28.73 40.92 21.68
N LYS A 26 29.78 41.61 22.14
CA LYS A 26 30.76 41.09 23.10
C LYS A 26 30.16 40.84 24.49
N ARG A 27 29.23 41.69 24.96
CA ARG A 27 28.52 41.46 26.24
C ARG A 27 27.51 40.32 26.13
N ASN A 28 27.00 40.03 24.94
CA ASN A 28 26.05 38.95 24.68
C ASN A 28 26.72 37.71 24.06
N LEU A 29 27.96 37.43 24.49
CA LEU A 29 28.83 36.36 23.96
C LEU A 29 28.18 34.97 24.00
N LYS A 30 27.42 34.66 25.07
CA LYS A 30 26.73 33.36 25.20
C LYS A 30 25.73 33.13 24.06
N THR A 31 24.94 34.16 23.74
CA THR A 31 23.94 34.11 22.67
C THR A 31 24.61 34.01 21.31
N ASN A 32 25.67 34.79 21.08
CA ASN A 32 26.43 34.74 19.82
C ASN A 32 27.13 33.39 19.59
N ILE A 33 27.74 32.80 20.62
CA ILE A 33 28.28 31.44 20.55
C ILE A 33 27.18 30.44 20.25
N GLY A 34 26.01 30.56 20.89
CA GLY A 34 24.84 29.72 20.61
C GLY A 34 24.40 29.78 19.15
N ILE A 35 24.30 30.99 18.58
CA ILE A 35 23.89 31.20 17.18
C ILE A 35 24.91 30.61 16.20
N THR A 36 26.21 30.66 16.49
CA THR A 36 27.25 30.04 15.64
C THR A 36 27.39 28.54 15.84
N PHE A 37 27.21 28.04 17.07
CA PHE A 37 27.37 26.62 17.41
C PHE A 37 26.18 25.77 16.95
N PHE A 38 24.97 26.32 17.00
CA PHE A 38 23.76 25.63 16.56
C PHE A 38 23.83 25.05 15.14
N PRO A 39 24.20 25.82 14.08
CA PRO A 39 24.33 25.26 12.74
C PRO A 39 25.45 24.21 12.65
N ILE A 40 26.55 24.39 13.40
CA ILE A 40 27.64 23.40 13.44
C ILE A 40 27.15 22.08 14.05
N LEU A 41 26.42 22.13 15.16
CA LEU A 41 25.85 20.96 15.80
C LEU A 41 24.87 20.23 14.87
N ILE A 42 24.01 20.96 14.16
CA ILE A 42 23.12 20.36 13.15
C ILE A 42 23.94 19.67 12.06
N CYS A 43 24.98 20.32 11.51
CA CYS A 43 25.83 19.70 10.49
C CYS A 43 26.49 18.41 10.98
N VAL A 44 27.02 18.40 12.21
CA VAL A 44 27.61 17.21 12.81
C VAL A 44 26.56 16.11 12.96
N LEU A 45 25.36 16.44 13.45
CA LEU A 45 24.26 15.49 13.61
C LEU A 45 23.84 14.89 12.27
N LEU A 46 23.75 15.70 11.21
CA LEU A 46 23.43 15.22 9.86
C LEU A 46 24.52 14.29 9.31
N ILE A 47 25.81 14.59 9.50
CA ILE A 47 26.91 13.72 9.07
C ILE A 47 26.85 12.37 9.79
N VAL A 48 26.64 12.39 11.12
CA VAL A 48 26.49 11.16 11.91
C VAL A 48 25.29 10.35 11.39
N LEU A 49 24.16 11.01 11.17
CA LEU A 49 22.96 10.34 10.66
C LEU A 49 23.18 9.77 9.24
N GLN A 50 23.83 10.51 8.34
CA GLN A 50 24.17 10.03 7.00
C GLN A 50 25.06 8.78 7.06
N ASN A 51 26.07 8.77 7.93
CA ASN A 51 26.95 7.61 8.08
C ASN A 51 26.19 6.38 8.61
N VAL A 52 25.31 6.57 9.59
CA VAL A 52 24.48 5.48 10.13
C VAL A 52 23.50 4.98 9.08
N ILE A 53 22.78 5.87 8.39
CA ILE A 53 21.82 5.51 7.35
C ILE A 53 22.53 4.77 6.21
N ASN A 54 23.65 5.30 5.71
CA ASN A 54 24.40 4.66 4.64
C ASN A 54 24.90 3.29 5.07
N SER A 55 25.44 3.16 6.30
CA SER A 55 25.87 1.85 6.82
C SER A 55 24.72 0.85 6.96
N GLU A 56 23.50 1.31 7.25
CA GLU A 56 22.33 0.45 7.35
C GLU A 56 21.77 0.09 5.97
N LEU A 57 21.65 1.04 5.05
CA LEU A 57 21.15 0.86 3.69
C LEU A 57 22.17 0.20 2.75
N ASP A 58 23.46 0.21 3.09
CA ASP A 58 24.49 -0.46 2.29
C ASP A 58 24.56 -1.97 2.52
N LYS A 59 23.81 -2.49 3.49
CA LYS A 59 23.72 -3.93 3.76
C LYS A 59 23.23 -4.67 2.51
N PRO A 60 23.77 -5.88 2.22
CA PRO A 60 23.43 -6.62 1.00
C PRO A 60 21.93 -6.78 0.75
N LYS A 61 21.14 -7.01 1.80
CA LYS A 61 19.66 -7.15 1.73
C LYS A 61 18.92 -5.94 1.14
N TYR A 62 19.50 -4.75 1.18
CA TYR A 62 18.91 -3.54 0.60
C TYR A 62 19.45 -3.22 -0.80
N LYS A 63 20.18 -4.16 -1.41
CA LYS A 63 20.76 -4.02 -2.74
C LYS A 63 20.27 -5.16 -3.63
N CYS A 64 19.91 -4.82 -4.86
CA CYS A 64 19.67 -5.82 -5.88
C CYS A 64 20.94 -6.64 -6.13
N GLY A 65 20.80 -7.94 -6.30
CA GLY A 65 21.87 -8.82 -6.69
C GLY A 65 22.30 -8.55 -8.14
N CYS A 66 23.60 -8.69 -8.39
CA CYS A 66 24.18 -8.37 -9.68
C CYS A 66 25.33 -9.31 -10.03
N VAL A 67 25.47 -9.62 -11.31
CA VAL A 67 26.58 -10.40 -11.86
C VAL A 67 27.45 -9.52 -12.76
N CYS A 68 28.74 -9.84 -12.81
CA CYS A 68 29.65 -9.25 -13.78
C CYS A 68 29.70 -10.12 -15.03
N LEU A 69 29.33 -9.57 -16.18
CA LEU A 69 29.38 -10.29 -17.46
C LEU A 69 30.76 -10.17 -18.12
N GLU A 70 31.43 -9.04 -17.93
CA GLU A 70 32.73 -8.76 -18.56
C GLU A 70 33.70 -8.17 -17.54
N THR A 71 34.89 -8.77 -17.46
CA THR A 71 35.96 -8.34 -16.56
C THR A 71 37.13 -7.82 -17.40
N SER A 72 37.65 -6.64 -17.04
CA SER A 72 38.84 -6.07 -17.66
C SER A 72 40.08 -6.91 -17.34
N ALA A 73 41.15 -6.75 -18.13
CA ALA A 73 42.46 -7.37 -17.86
C ALA A 73 42.99 -7.10 -16.44
N ASN A 74 42.50 -6.04 -15.80
CA ASN A 74 42.89 -5.61 -14.46
C ASN A 74 41.98 -6.17 -13.34
N GLY A 75 41.07 -7.10 -13.67
CA GLY A 75 40.13 -7.69 -12.72
C GLY A 75 38.91 -6.82 -12.34
N ARG A 76 38.76 -5.64 -12.96
CA ARG A 76 37.61 -4.75 -12.72
C ARG A 76 36.41 -5.15 -13.57
N CYS A 77 35.22 -5.14 -12.98
CA CYS A 77 33.99 -5.37 -13.72
C CYS A 77 33.71 -4.21 -14.67
N VAL A 78 33.66 -4.48 -15.97
CA VAL A 78 33.36 -3.49 -17.02
C VAL A 78 31.85 -3.44 -17.27
N ARG A 79 31.22 -4.61 -17.34
CA ARG A 79 29.78 -4.73 -17.58
C ARG A 79 29.12 -5.52 -16.45
N LYS A 80 28.27 -4.82 -15.70
CA LYS A 80 27.52 -5.36 -14.57
C LYS A 80 26.04 -5.38 -14.93
N GLU A 81 25.39 -6.52 -14.74
CA GLU A 81 23.94 -6.65 -14.87
C GLU A 81 23.34 -7.00 -13.51
N CYS A 82 22.31 -6.26 -13.13
CA CYS A 82 21.59 -6.44 -11.87
C CYS A 82 20.17 -6.90 -12.17
N GLY A 83 19.65 -7.81 -11.35
CA GLY A 83 18.31 -8.33 -11.56
C GLY A 83 17.89 -9.32 -10.48
N ILE A 84 16.59 -9.59 -10.47
CA ILE A 84 15.96 -10.56 -9.55
C ILE A 84 16.62 -11.94 -9.70
N GLN A 85 16.97 -12.34 -10.91
CA GLN A 85 17.64 -13.61 -11.22
C GLN A 85 19.04 -13.76 -10.61
N TYR A 86 19.67 -12.65 -10.21
CA TYR A 86 20.99 -12.63 -9.56
C TYR A 86 20.90 -12.27 -8.07
N SER A 87 19.70 -12.23 -7.51
CA SER A 87 19.41 -11.79 -6.15
C SER A 87 19.06 -12.95 -5.23
N THR A 88 19.44 -12.87 -3.95
CA THR A 88 18.91 -13.77 -2.92
C THR A 88 17.50 -13.36 -2.49
N LEU A 89 16.77 -14.24 -1.78
CA LEU A 89 15.42 -13.96 -1.26
C LEU A 89 15.33 -12.61 -0.51
N ASP A 90 16.35 -12.27 0.27
CA ASP A 90 16.39 -11.02 1.03
C ASP A 90 16.68 -9.78 0.16
N GLN A 91 17.28 -9.97 -1.02
CA GLN A 91 17.69 -8.90 -1.94
C GLN A 91 16.64 -8.56 -2.99
N VAL A 92 15.79 -9.52 -3.38
CA VAL A 92 14.82 -9.39 -4.47
C VAL A 92 13.91 -8.17 -4.30
N GLY A 93 13.50 -7.86 -3.06
CA GLY A 93 12.65 -6.70 -2.77
C GLY A 93 13.31 -5.34 -3.02
N SER A 94 14.63 -5.30 -3.20
CA SER A 94 15.41 -4.09 -3.46
C SER A 94 15.77 -3.91 -4.94
N CYS A 95 15.29 -4.80 -5.82
CA CYS A 95 15.55 -4.71 -7.25
C CYS A 95 14.64 -3.71 -7.96
N PRO A 96 15.18 -2.92 -8.90
CA PRO A 96 14.34 -2.10 -9.76
C PRO A 96 13.48 -3.00 -10.66
N ILE A 97 12.21 -2.65 -10.80
CA ILE A 97 11.28 -3.29 -11.74
C ILE A 97 11.10 -2.30 -12.89
N PRO A 98 11.86 -2.44 -14.01
CA PRO A 98 11.90 -1.43 -15.07
C PRO A 98 10.56 -1.27 -15.79
N SER A 99 9.80 -2.35 -15.90
CA SER A 99 8.46 -2.36 -16.48
C SER A 99 7.52 -3.09 -15.50
N PRO A 100 6.85 -2.36 -14.59
CA PRO A 100 5.92 -3.00 -13.67
C PRO A 100 4.74 -3.62 -14.45
N PRO A 101 4.31 -4.82 -14.08
CA PRO A 101 3.09 -5.40 -14.63
C PRO A 101 1.88 -4.50 -14.32
N GLN A 102 0.97 -4.40 -15.28
CA GLN A 102 -0.29 -3.69 -15.10
C GLN A 102 -1.25 -4.59 -14.33
N TRP A 103 -1.26 -4.45 -13.01
CA TRP A 103 -2.18 -5.22 -12.16
C TRP A 103 -3.63 -4.81 -12.45
N PRO A 104 -4.54 -5.77 -12.66
CA PRO A 104 -5.96 -5.50 -12.77
C PRO A 104 -6.50 -5.00 -11.42
N ALA A 105 -7.61 -4.27 -11.45
CA ALA A 105 -8.29 -3.87 -10.23
C ALA A 105 -8.87 -5.10 -9.53
N LEU A 106 -8.58 -5.24 -8.23
CA LEU A 106 -9.10 -6.31 -7.38
C LEU A 106 -9.95 -5.71 -6.26
N ILE A 107 -11.02 -6.41 -5.90
CA ILE A 107 -11.87 -6.07 -4.76
C ILE A 107 -11.37 -6.84 -3.52
N GLN A 108 -11.42 -6.23 -2.33
CA GLN A 108 -11.16 -6.95 -1.10
C GLN A 108 -12.32 -7.88 -0.78
N ILE A 109 -12.04 -9.18 -0.72
CA ILE A 109 -13.01 -10.21 -0.37
C ILE A 109 -12.66 -10.76 1.01
N PRO A 110 -13.64 -10.89 1.91
CA PRO A 110 -13.41 -11.56 3.19
C PRO A 110 -13.00 -13.02 3.02
N ARG A 111 -12.11 -13.47 3.92
CA ARG A 111 -11.77 -14.89 4.00
C ARG A 111 -13.03 -15.71 4.30
N ALA A 112 -13.10 -16.94 3.78
CA ALA A 112 -14.27 -17.80 3.89
C ALA A 112 -14.75 -18.01 5.35
N ASP A 113 -13.82 -18.10 6.30
CA ASP A 113 -14.07 -18.24 7.74
C ASP A 113 -14.68 -16.98 8.40
N PHE A 114 -14.58 -15.81 7.76
CA PHE A 114 -15.02 -14.52 8.30
C PHE A 114 -16.16 -13.88 7.51
N ARG A 115 -16.54 -14.41 6.34
CA ARG A 115 -17.66 -13.90 5.52
C ARG A 115 -18.93 -13.77 6.35
N ALA A 116 -19.63 -12.64 6.20
CA ALA A 116 -20.83 -12.33 6.95
C ALA A 116 -21.87 -13.46 6.85
N ALA A 117 -22.25 -13.98 8.00
CA ALA A 117 -23.36 -14.92 8.17
C ALA A 117 -24.27 -14.40 9.28
N ARG A 118 -25.51 -14.89 9.29
CA ARG A 118 -26.52 -14.51 10.26
C ARG A 118 -26.01 -14.76 11.68
N THR A 119 -26.27 -13.83 12.60
CA THR A 119 -25.95 -14.02 14.02
C THR A 119 -27.16 -13.67 14.87
N PHE A 120 -27.28 -14.28 16.05
CA PHE A 120 -28.36 -13.99 17.00
C PHE A 120 -28.42 -12.51 17.43
N SER A 121 -27.32 -11.77 17.25
CA SER A 121 -27.20 -10.37 17.65
C SER A 121 -27.47 -9.34 16.53
N GLN A 122 -27.79 -9.81 15.32
CA GLN A 122 -28.03 -8.93 14.17
C GLN A 122 -29.54 -8.68 13.98
N PRO A 123 -29.93 -7.45 13.59
CA PRO A 123 -31.33 -7.10 13.39
C PRO A 123 -31.90 -7.61 12.05
N PHE A 124 -31.05 -8.09 11.14
CA PHE A 124 -31.42 -8.51 9.79
C PHE A 124 -31.33 -10.03 9.62
N ASN A 125 -32.30 -10.60 8.90
CA ASN A 125 -32.42 -12.05 8.66
C ASN A 125 -32.04 -12.45 7.22
N ASP A 126 -31.47 -11.53 6.44
CA ASP A 126 -31.14 -11.68 5.02
C ASP A 126 -29.71 -12.17 4.76
N LEU A 127 -28.93 -12.38 5.82
CA LEU A 127 -27.61 -13.00 5.76
C LEU A 127 -27.69 -14.54 5.67
N PRO A 128 -26.68 -15.19 5.05
CA PRO A 128 -26.65 -16.64 4.89
C PRO A 128 -26.56 -17.36 6.24
N ASP A 129 -26.90 -18.65 6.21
CA ASP A 129 -26.87 -19.48 7.41
C ASP A 129 -25.46 -19.66 7.97
N PRO A 130 -25.23 -19.60 9.30
CA PRO A 130 -23.90 -19.76 9.90
C PRO A 130 -23.15 -21.00 9.46
N PHE A 131 -23.86 -22.10 9.17
CA PHE A 131 -23.26 -23.37 8.75
C PHE A 131 -22.43 -23.23 7.47
N CYS A 132 -22.70 -22.22 6.63
CA CYS A 132 -21.92 -21.97 5.42
C CYS A 132 -20.44 -21.68 5.70
N ARG A 133 -20.09 -21.24 6.92
CA ARG A 133 -18.69 -20.98 7.32
C ARG A 133 -17.94 -22.27 7.53
N ASP A 134 -18.60 -23.25 8.14
CA ASP A 134 -18.04 -24.58 8.41
C ASP A 134 -17.82 -25.35 7.11
N SER A 135 -18.70 -25.16 6.11
CA SER A 135 -18.57 -25.74 4.77
C SER A 135 -17.80 -24.87 3.77
N TRP A 136 -17.30 -23.70 4.18
CA TRP A 136 -16.55 -22.75 3.34
C TRP A 136 -17.33 -22.28 2.10
N SER A 137 -18.66 -22.35 2.16
CA SER A 137 -19.57 -22.08 1.05
C SER A 137 -20.35 -20.77 1.22
N CYS A 138 -20.01 -19.94 2.22
CA CYS A 138 -20.68 -18.65 2.38
C CYS A 138 -20.48 -17.77 1.14
N PRO A 139 -21.55 -17.16 0.60
CA PRO A 139 -21.40 -16.13 -0.40
C PRO A 139 -20.66 -14.92 0.20
N ALA A 140 -20.01 -14.16 -0.67
CA ALA A 140 -19.38 -12.91 -0.31
C ALA A 140 -20.42 -11.79 -0.43
N THR A 141 -20.91 -11.33 0.71
CA THR A 141 -21.95 -10.29 0.78
C THR A 141 -21.36 -8.91 0.50
N VAL A 142 -22.03 -8.13 -0.35
CA VAL A 142 -21.76 -6.69 -0.56
C VAL A 142 -22.96 -5.89 -0.09
N LEU A 143 -22.73 -4.87 0.73
CA LEU A 143 -23.81 -3.99 1.19
C LEU A 143 -24.00 -2.83 0.21
N VAL A 144 -25.23 -2.59 -0.19
CA VAL A 144 -25.62 -1.49 -1.09
C VAL A 144 -26.70 -0.63 -0.44
N THR A 145 -26.78 0.65 -0.83
CA THR A 145 -27.83 1.56 -0.35
C THR A 145 -28.30 2.44 -1.50
N GLY A 146 -29.51 2.96 -1.37
CA GLY A 146 -30.11 3.85 -2.35
C GLY A 146 -31.51 4.26 -1.92
N LYS A 147 -31.92 5.48 -2.34
CA LYS A 147 -33.21 6.07 -1.96
C LYS A 147 -34.40 5.19 -2.37
N ASP A 148 -34.32 4.60 -3.56
CA ASP A 148 -35.28 3.61 -4.03
C ASP A 148 -34.64 2.21 -3.94
N ARG A 149 -35.24 1.35 -3.12
CA ARG A 149 -34.75 0.00 -2.88
C ARG A 149 -34.78 -0.86 -4.14
N ALA A 150 -35.86 -0.81 -4.92
CA ALA A 150 -36.02 -1.65 -6.10
C ALA A 150 -35.00 -1.27 -7.17
N VAL A 151 -34.75 0.03 -7.35
CA VAL A 151 -33.72 0.54 -8.27
C VAL A 151 -32.32 0.14 -7.79
N ALA A 152 -32.01 0.32 -6.51
CA ALA A 152 -30.71 -0.03 -5.96
C ALA A 152 -30.42 -1.54 -6.08
N GLU A 153 -31.40 -2.38 -5.76
CA GLU A 153 -31.31 -3.83 -5.93
C GLU A 153 -31.14 -4.20 -7.42
N ALA A 154 -31.90 -3.59 -8.33
CA ALA A 154 -31.78 -3.84 -9.77
C ALA A 154 -30.39 -3.47 -10.32
N ILE A 155 -29.83 -2.33 -9.92
CA ILE A 155 -28.47 -1.92 -10.30
C ILE A 155 -27.44 -2.87 -9.69
N SER A 156 -27.61 -3.25 -8.42
CA SER A 156 -26.67 -4.11 -7.70
C SER A 156 -26.55 -5.51 -8.30
N ARG A 157 -27.61 -6.04 -8.93
CA ARG A 157 -27.56 -7.30 -9.69
C ARG A 157 -26.59 -7.24 -10.88
N GLY A 158 -26.33 -6.05 -11.41
CA GLY A 158 -25.35 -5.81 -12.47
C GLY A 158 -23.90 -5.71 -11.97
N LEU A 159 -23.65 -5.68 -10.66
CA LEU A 159 -22.30 -5.57 -10.11
C LEU A 159 -21.44 -6.80 -10.41
N PHE A 160 -22.07 -7.98 -10.42
CA PHE A 160 -21.39 -9.25 -10.67
C PHE A 160 -22.02 -9.91 -11.90
N PRO A 161 -21.53 -9.61 -13.11
CA PRO A 161 -22.05 -10.23 -14.33
C PRO A 161 -21.66 -11.71 -14.39
N VAL A 162 -22.56 -12.55 -14.93
CA VAL A 162 -22.23 -13.94 -15.28
C VAL A 162 -21.25 -13.91 -16.42
N LEU A 163 -20.04 -14.39 -16.17
CA LEU A 163 -18.99 -14.50 -17.19
C LEU A 163 -18.50 -15.93 -17.17
N SER A 164 -18.53 -16.64 -18.29
CA SER A 164 -17.88 -17.94 -18.44
C SER A 164 -16.59 -17.75 -19.23
N PRO A 165 -15.53 -17.19 -18.62
CA PRO A 165 -14.29 -17.00 -19.34
C PRO A 165 -13.71 -18.37 -19.69
N SER A 166 -13.33 -18.55 -20.95
CA SER A 166 -12.36 -19.60 -21.27
C SER A 166 -11.04 -19.20 -20.63
N LEU A 167 -10.64 -19.87 -19.55
CA LEU A 167 -9.36 -19.66 -18.87
C LEU A 167 -8.14 -20.05 -19.74
N ASN A 168 -8.36 -20.40 -21.01
CA ASN A 168 -7.36 -20.52 -22.08
C ASN A 168 -6.81 -19.16 -22.53
N ALA A 169 -6.69 -18.18 -21.63
CA ALA A 169 -6.13 -16.88 -21.95
C ALA A 169 -4.59 -16.97 -21.93
N THR A 170 -3.96 -16.57 -23.02
CA THR A 170 -2.51 -16.30 -23.07
C THR A 170 -2.10 -15.15 -22.14
N ASP A 171 -3.05 -14.32 -21.70
CA ASP A 171 -2.81 -13.19 -20.79
C ASP A 171 -3.89 -13.12 -19.68
N LEU A 172 -3.53 -13.64 -18.50
CA LEU A 172 -4.40 -13.75 -17.32
C LEU A 172 -4.73 -12.38 -16.70
N LEU A 173 -3.87 -11.37 -16.88
CA LEU A 173 -4.14 -10.01 -16.40
C LEU A 173 -5.21 -9.32 -17.23
N ASP A 174 -5.23 -9.52 -18.56
CA ASP A 174 -6.30 -9.04 -19.44
C ASP A 174 -7.64 -9.67 -19.08
N LEU A 175 -7.67 -10.97 -18.73
CA LEU A 175 -8.89 -11.61 -18.27
C LEU A 175 -9.43 -10.94 -17.00
N PHE A 176 -8.57 -10.72 -16.00
CA PHE A 176 -8.98 -10.07 -14.76
C PHE A 176 -9.39 -8.61 -14.94
N SER A 177 -9.00 -7.96 -16.02
CA SER A 177 -9.52 -6.62 -16.37
C SER A 177 -10.98 -6.63 -16.83
N LYS A 178 -11.50 -7.79 -17.27
CA LYS A 178 -12.85 -7.95 -17.84
C LYS A 178 -13.86 -8.57 -16.87
N ILE A 179 -13.39 -9.11 -15.75
CA ILE A 179 -14.22 -9.80 -14.75
C ILE A 179 -14.09 -9.12 -13.39
N VAL A 180 -15.04 -9.38 -12.49
CA VAL A 180 -14.93 -8.91 -11.12
C VAL A 180 -14.11 -9.92 -10.32
N ALA A 181 -12.84 -9.58 -10.11
CA ALA A 181 -11.91 -10.37 -9.33
C ALA A 181 -11.66 -9.74 -7.96
N GLY A 182 -11.29 -10.56 -7.00
CA GLY A 182 -10.90 -10.08 -5.69
C GLY A 182 -9.99 -11.04 -4.94
N SER A 183 -9.45 -10.55 -3.83
CA SER A 183 -8.53 -11.31 -2.99
C SER A 183 -8.81 -11.08 -1.51
N ASP A 184 -8.45 -12.08 -0.71
CA ASP A 184 -8.48 -12.01 0.74
C ASP A 184 -7.13 -11.62 1.36
N THR A 185 -6.13 -11.33 0.52
CA THR A 185 -4.84 -10.79 0.95
C THR A 185 -4.99 -9.37 1.44
N GLN A 186 -4.24 -9.02 2.48
CA GLN A 186 -4.08 -7.62 2.86
C GLN A 186 -3.31 -6.87 1.75
N PRO A 187 -3.80 -5.71 1.26
CA PRO A 187 -3.04 -4.90 0.31
C PRO A 187 -1.72 -4.43 0.94
N TRP A 188 -0.68 -4.32 0.11
CA TRP A 188 0.62 -3.80 0.53
C TRP A 188 0.71 -2.29 0.34
N TYR A 189 1.72 -1.66 0.93
CA TYR A 189 1.98 -0.22 0.79
C TYR A 189 2.56 0.20 -0.58
N THR A 190 2.86 -0.75 -1.48
CA THR A 190 3.52 -0.49 -2.76
C THR A 190 2.74 -1.10 -3.92
N GLN A 191 2.47 -0.32 -4.97
CA GLN A 191 1.73 -0.76 -6.16
C GLN A 191 2.58 -1.62 -7.12
N LEU A 192 3.86 -1.83 -6.81
CA LEU A 192 4.78 -2.61 -7.63
C LEU A 192 4.56 -4.13 -7.47
N LEU A 193 4.16 -4.55 -6.27
CA LEU A 193 3.91 -5.94 -5.92
C LEU A 193 2.53 -6.03 -5.28
N GLU A 194 1.56 -6.58 -6.01
CA GLU A 194 0.22 -6.91 -5.51
C GLU A 194 0.21 -8.30 -4.82
N PRO A 195 0.08 -8.37 -3.47
CA PRO A 195 0.10 -9.63 -2.71
C PRO A 195 -0.89 -10.69 -3.19
N ALA A 196 -2.01 -10.29 -3.81
CA ALA A 196 -3.00 -11.20 -4.35
C ALA A 196 -2.41 -12.21 -5.35
N PHE A 197 -1.34 -11.84 -6.06
CA PHE A 197 -0.74 -12.69 -7.09
C PHE A 197 0.44 -13.53 -6.56
N PHE A 198 1.17 -13.07 -5.54
CA PHE A 198 2.41 -13.73 -5.09
C PHE A 198 2.30 -14.47 -3.76
N SER A 199 1.25 -14.25 -2.98
CA SER A 199 1.11 -14.83 -1.64
C SER A 199 0.79 -16.33 -1.63
N GLY A 200 0.53 -16.93 -2.80
CA GLY A 200 0.04 -18.30 -2.92
C GLY A 200 -1.40 -18.47 -2.41
N ARG A 201 -2.12 -17.37 -2.18
CA ARG A 201 -3.53 -17.38 -1.78
C ARG A 201 -4.45 -17.51 -2.98
N THR A 202 -5.68 -17.90 -2.69
CA THR A 202 -6.73 -18.01 -3.69
C THR A 202 -7.16 -16.63 -4.17
N LEU A 203 -7.24 -16.46 -5.48
CA LEU A 203 -7.86 -15.33 -6.12
C LEU A 203 -9.29 -15.71 -6.49
N TYR A 204 -10.25 -14.86 -6.15
CA TYR A 204 -11.66 -15.18 -6.31
C TYR A 204 -12.25 -14.46 -7.52
N VAL A 205 -13.06 -15.17 -8.29
CA VAL A 205 -13.94 -14.59 -9.32
C VAL A 205 -15.32 -14.47 -8.72
N ILE A 206 -15.85 -13.25 -8.67
CA ILE A 206 -17.16 -12.98 -8.07
C ILE A 206 -18.24 -13.07 -9.14
N GLN A 207 -19.21 -13.95 -8.94
CA GLN A 207 -20.32 -14.19 -9.86
C GLN A 207 -21.65 -14.26 -9.11
N PRO A 208 -22.80 -14.12 -9.77
CA PRO A 208 -24.07 -14.27 -9.07
C PRO A 208 -24.36 -15.74 -8.74
N GLU A 209 -23.85 -16.67 -9.55
CA GLU A 209 -23.94 -18.13 -9.34
C GLU A 209 -22.63 -18.78 -9.77
N CYS A 210 -22.13 -19.74 -8.98
CA CYS A 210 -20.88 -20.43 -9.27
C CYS A 210 -21.10 -21.80 -9.89
N THR A 211 -20.30 -22.12 -10.92
CA THR A 211 -20.26 -23.47 -11.51
C THR A 211 -18.94 -24.18 -11.15
N PRO A 212 -18.92 -25.53 -11.03
CA PRO A 212 -17.72 -26.27 -10.63
C PRO A 212 -16.51 -26.08 -11.56
N VAL A 213 -16.75 -25.73 -12.82
CA VAL A 213 -15.73 -25.55 -13.88
C VAL A 213 -14.87 -24.31 -13.64
N MET A 214 -15.26 -23.42 -12.72
CA MET A 214 -14.59 -22.14 -12.47
C MET A 214 -13.51 -22.17 -11.40
N SER A 215 -13.24 -23.34 -10.81
CA SER A 215 -12.12 -23.52 -9.89
C SER A 215 -10.95 -24.17 -10.59
N GLN A 216 -9.84 -23.46 -10.75
CA GLN A 216 -8.66 -23.95 -11.46
C GLN A 216 -7.37 -23.35 -10.91
N THR A 217 -6.32 -24.16 -10.92
CA THR A 217 -4.95 -23.69 -10.66
C THR A 217 -4.29 -23.36 -11.98
N ILE A 218 -3.81 -22.12 -12.13
CA ILE A 218 -3.09 -21.64 -13.31
C ILE A 218 -1.65 -21.34 -12.94
N THR A 219 -0.73 -21.59 -13.87
CA THR A 219 0.68 -21.17 -13.73
C THR A 219 0.92 -19.98 -14.63
N TYR A 220 1.47 -18.90 -14.09
CA TYR A 220 1.84 -17.70 -14.85
C TYR A 220 3.27 -17.28 -14.53
N ASN A 221 3.96 -16.68 -15.50
CA ASN A 221 5.34 -16.24 -15.36
C ASN A 221 5.38 -14.72 -15.21
N THR A 222 6.01 -14.22 -14.15
CA THR A 222 6.33 -12.80 -14.01
C THR A 222 7.80 -12.63 -13.65
N GLY A 223 8.53 -11.83 -14.44
CA GLY A 223 9.97 -11.63 -14.26
C GLY A 223 10.81 -12.91 -14.42
N GLY A 224 10.35 -13.90 -15.20
CA GLY A 224 11.04 -15.19 -15.39
C GLY A 224 10.87 -16.21 -14.27
N ILE A 225 10.03 -15.90 -13.27
CA ILE A 225 9.70 -16.81 -12.17
C ILE A 225 8.27 -17.35 -12.37
N PRO A 226 8.07 -18.69 -12.35
CA PRO A 226 6.75 -19.28 -12.40
C PRO A 226 6.05 -19.18 -11.05
N PHE A 227 4.82 -18.68 -11.06
CA PHE A 227 3.92 -18.62 -9.91
C PHE A 227 2.67 -19.45 -10.18
N GLN A 228 2.16 -20.09 -9.12
CA GLN A 228 0.89 -20.81 -9.15
C GLN A 228 -0.19 -19.95 -8.51
N LEU A 229 -1.27 -19.74 -9.25
CA LEU A 229 -2.45 -19.01 -8.80
C LEU A 229 -3.62 -19.97 -8.70
N ASN A 230 -4.21 -20.09 -7.52
CA ASN A 230 -5.44 -20.82 -7.33
C ASN A 230 -6.61 -19.87 -7.56
N ILE A 231 -7.51 -20.21 -8.49
CA ILE A 231 -8.68 -19.41 -8.80
C ILE A 231 -9.91 -20.18 -8.32
N GLN A 232 -10.79 -19.49 -7.60
CA GLN A 232 -12.08 -20.04 -7.18
C GLN A 232 -13.22 -19.08 -7.47
N CYS A 233 -14.38 -19.62 -7.80
CA CYS A 233 -15.59 -18.81 -7.89
C CYS A 233 -16.18 -18.56 -6.50
N VAL A 234 -16.67 -17.35 -6.26
CA VAL A 234 -17.49 -17.02 -5.09
C VAL A 234 -18.76 -16.31 -5.52
N GLU A 235 -19.87 -16.68 -4.88
CA GLU A 235 -21.14 -16.02 -5.10
C GLU A 235 -21.13 -14.62 -4.47
N GLY A 236 -21.35 -13.58 -5.27
CA GLY A 236 -21.50 -12.20 -4.84
C GLY A 236 -22.96 -11.90 -4.49
N ALA A 237 -23.24 -11.64 -3.21
CA ALA A 237 -24.59 -11.43 -2.71
C ALA A 237 -24.82 -9.95 -2.32
N PRO A 238 -25.42 -9.12 -3.21
CA PRO A 238 -25.78 -7.75 -2.85
C PRO A 238 -26.96 -7.72 -1.89
N LEU A 239 -26.80 -7.00 -0.77
CA LEU A 239 -27.85 -6.77 0.23
C LEU A 239 -28.10 -5.28 0.43
N TRP A 240 -29.36 -4.87 0.31
CA TRP A 240 -29.74 -3.47 0.46
C TRP A 240 -29.88 -3.05 1.93
N ARG A 241 -29.46 -1.82 2.23
CA ARG A 241 -29.66 -1.13 3.51
C ARG A 241 -30.25 0.26 3.27
N GLU A 242 -31.09 0.69 4.21
CA GLU A 242 -31.80 1.98 4.11
C GLU A 242 -30.87 3.19 4.08
N THR A 243 -29.75 3.13 4.82
CA THR A 243 -28.81 4.25 4.90
C THR A 243 -27.36 3.76 4.90
N ALA A 244 -26.46 4.64 4.43
CA ALA A 244 -25.01 4.43 4.57
C ALA A 244 -24.56 4.31 6.03
N SER A 245 -25.28 4.93 6.98
CA SER A 245 -24.98 4.80 8.41
C SER A 245 -25.17 3.37 8.91
N ILE A 246 -26.20 2.66 8.42
CA ILE A 246 -26.44 1.25 8.76
C ILE A 246 -25.31 0.38 8.17
N ILE A 247 -24.93 0.65 6.92
CA ILE A 247 -23.80 -0.04 6.27
C ILE A 247 -22.51 0.13 7.09
N ASN A 248 -22.16 1.36 7.44
CA ASN A 248 -20.95 1.65 8.23
C ASN A 248 -21.00 0.99 9.61
N HIS A 249 -22.17 0.95 10.25
CA HIS A 249 -22.35 0.26 11.53
C HIS A 249 -22.15 -1.26 11.39
N GLU A 250 -22.65 -1.89 10.33
CA GLU A 250 -22.41 -3.31 10.06
C GLU A 250 -20.94 -3.62 9.75
N PHE A 251 -20.27 -2.78 8.95
CA PHE A 251 -18.83 -2.91 8.71
C PHE A 251 -18.04 -2.79 10.02
N LEU A 252 -18.35 -1.81 10.87
CA LEU A 252 -17.65 -1.59 12.14
C LEU A 252 -17.86 -2.73 13.13
N LYS A 253 -19.09 -3.23 13.25
CA LYS A 253 -19.43 -4.36 14.14
C LYS A 253 -18.84 -5.68 13.63
N GLY A 254 -18.79 -5.84 12.31
CA GLY A 254 -18.23 -6.99 11.63
C GLY A 254 -16.72 -7.08 11.71
N TYR A 255 -16.06 -5.93 11.79
CA TYR A 255 -14.62 -5.82 12.00
C TYR A 255 -14.22 -6.22 13.42
N ARG A 256 -13.05 -6.87 13.53
CA ARG A 256 -12.50 -7.55 14.72
C ARG A 256 -12.53 -6.70 16.00
N GLN A 257 -13.67 -6.60 16.67
CA GLN A 257 -13.81 -6.08 18.02
C GLN A 257 -13.70 -7.23 19.03
N ARG A 258 -12.98 -6.97 20.12
CA ARG A 258 -12.69 -7.93 21.20
C ARG A 258 -13.99 -8.57 21.71
N GLY A 259 -14.19 -9.85 21.40
CA GLY A 259 -15.25 -10.70 21.95
C GLY A 259 -16.49 -10.93 21.07
N GLY A 260 -16.58 -10.34 19.88
CA GLY A 260 -17.65 -10.59 18.90
C GLY A 260 -17.29 -11.64 17.85
N GLN A 261 -18.31 -12.28 17.26
CA GLN A 261 -18.13 -13.08 16.04
C GLN A 261 -17.77 -12.14 14.87
N ILE A 262 -16.73 -12.48 14.11
CA ILE A 262 -16.27 -11.70 12.96
C ILE A 262 -17.25 -11.90 11.81
N ASN A 263 -17.75 -10.80 11.24
CA ASN A 263 -18.71 -10.78 10.13
C ASN A 263 -18.25 -9.76 9.09
N GLU A 264 -17.39 -10.17 8.17
CA GLU A 264 -16.80 -9.30 7.16
C GLU A 264 -17.61 -9.32 5.86
N PHE A 265 -17.63 -8.17 5.18
CA PHE A 265 -18.33 -7.94 3.91
C PHE A 265 -17.33 -7.53 2.83
N ILE A 266 -17.70 -7.72 1.56
CA ILE A 266 -16.94 -7.19 0.43
C ILE A 266 -16.81 -5.67 0.59
N ALA A 267 -15.59 -5.17 0.41
CA ALA A 267 -15.31 -3.73 0.36
C ALA A 267 -14.29 -3.43 -0.74
N GLY A 268 -14.45 -2.28 -1.39
CA GLY A 268 -13.37 -1.70 -2.18
C GLY A 268 -12.44 -0.93 -1.26
N TYR A 269 -11.12 -1.12 -1.41
CA TYR A 269 -10.14 -0.19 -0.85
C TYR A 269 -9.48 0.54 -2.01
N ILE A 270 -9.36 1.86 -1.92
CA ILE A 270 -8.51 2.63 -2.82
C ILE A 270 -7.12 2.58 -2.19
N SER A 271 -6.17 1.91 -2.85
CA SER A 271 -4.76 1.92 -2.48
C SER A 271 -4.02 3.14 -3.07
#